data_AF-A0A8T0NS02-F1
#
_entry.id   AF-A0A8T0NS02-F1
#
_cell.length_a   1.000
_cell.length_b   1.000
_cell.length_c   1.000
_cell.angle_alpha   90.00
_cell.angle_beta   90.00
_cell.angle_gamma   90.00
#
_symmetry.space_group_name_H-M   'P 1'
#
loop_
_entity.id
_entity.type
_entity.pdbx_description
1 polymer ?
#
loop_
_entity_poly.entity_id
_entity_poly.type
_entity_poly.pdbx_seq_one_letter_code
_entity_poly.pdbx_strand_id
1 'polypeptide(L)'
;MEGVAGLGLGHLLVFAFLFCFAAYMVGPVITDVTMGALCPGRDECSLAIYLTGLQQAVTGLGALVLTPVVGNLSDRYGRKALLALPATASIVPLGILAYGRTRGYFYAYYITKTLTATVCEGSMMCLSLAYVADRVPEARRAAAFGVFSGVCTAGFVASTVAARFLPVSSTCQVAAVAAVVTAVYMKAFLQETDGGASSCSCDEEASQPLCIPSSSSSEELSPKLPPLRKAPSLSEMAALLTSSSTFSRAAVITFLHGLGDAGLQNTLLYFLKAKFHYSKNQYANLLLIIGITGSFSQLTVMPLLVPKLGEQKLLIIALTASCGHAFLYSIAWSFWVPYLAASCVILSMLVTPCIRSIISNKVGPLEQGMVQGCITGISSTANVISPLIFTPLTAWCLSEATPFYLKGFSLACAGFATLVALATSISMRSAEVQRADRK
;
A
#
# COMPACT_ATOMS: atom_id res chain seq x y z
N MET A 1 0.01 23.04 -9.63
CA MET A 1 0.84 21.99 -10.25
C MET A 1 2.20 22.52 -10.73
N GLU A 2 2.27 23.74 -11.26
CA GLU A 2 3.50 24.33 -11.83
C GLU A 2 4.68 24.39 -10.86
N GLY A 3 4.43 24.70 -9.58
CA GLY A 3 5.50 24.78 -8.58
C GLY A 3 6.17 23.44 -8.22
N VAL A 4 5.57 22.28 -8.49
CA VAL A 4 6.13 20.94 -8.16
C VAL A 4 6.75 20.28 -9.40
N ALA A 5 6.19 20.55 -10.59
CA ALA A 5 6.76 20.11 -11.86
C ALA A 5 8.15 20.73 -12.14
N GLY A 6 8.38 21.96 -11.67
CA GLY A 6 9.67 22.66 -11.79
C GLY A 6 10.84 22.09 -10.97
N LEU A 7 10.62 21.09 -10.10
CA LEU A 7 11.69 20.47 -9.28
C LEU A 7 12.30 19.19 -9.91
N GLY A 8 12.09 18.96 -11.20
CA GLY A 8 12.60 17.75 -11.88
C GLY A 8 11.87 16.45 -11.47
N LEU A 9 10.77 16.57 -10.71
CA LEU A 9 9.98 15.42 -10.22
C LEU A 9 9.04 14.84 -11.28
N GLY A 10 8.85 15.54 -12.41
CA GLY A 10 7.91 15.16 -13.47
C GLY A 10 8.14 13.73 -13.98
N HIS A 11 9.39 13.31 -14.15
CA HIS A 11 9.71 11.96 -14.61
C HIS A 11 9.29 10.89 -13.59
N LEU A 12 9.49 11.13 -12.29
CA LEU A 12 9.03 10.21 -11.26
C LEU A 12 7.50 10.10 -11.26
N LEU A 13 6.79 11.22 -11.42
CA LEU A 13 5.33 11.22 -11.45
C LEU A 13 4.79 10.44 -12.65
N VAL A 14 5.36 10.62 -13.85
CA VAL A 14 4.96 9.84 -15.04
C VAL A 14 5.26 8.35 -14.83
N PHE A 15 6.42 8.01 -14.27
CA PHE A 15 6.77 6.62 -13.94
C PHE A 15 5.77 6.02 -12.94
N ALA A 16 5.44 6.73 -11.86
CA ALA A 16 4.48 6.29 -10.86
C ALA A 16 3.09 6.06 -11.45
N PHE A 17 2.63 6.98 -12.31
CA PHE A 17 1.36 6.82 -13.04
C PHE A 17 1.36 5.54 -13.88
N LEU A 18 2.39 5.35 -14.73
CA LEU A 18 2.49 4.20 -15.63
C LEU A 18 2.59 2.88 -14.85
N PHE A 19 3.37 2.86 -13.77
CA PHE A 19 3.49 1.69 -12.91
C PHE A 19 2.17 1.33 -12.25
N CYS A 20 1.49 2.29 -11.62
CA CYS A 20 0.18 2.06 -11.01
C CYS A 20 -0.85 1.65 -12.06
N PHE A 21 -0.82 2.26 -13.24
CA PHE A 21 -1.69 1.89 -14.35
C PHE A 21 -1.50 0.41 -14.72
N ALA A 22 -0.26 -0.03 -14.94
CA ALA A 22 0.05 -1.41 -15.29
C ALA A 22 -0.32 -2.40 -14.15
N ALA A 23 0.04 -2.08 -12.91
CA ALA A 23 -0.13 -2.95 -11.75
C ALA A 23 -1.62 -3.23 -11.43
N TYR A 24 -2.48 -2.21 -11.58
CA TYR A 24 -3.89 -2.33 -11.20
C TYR A 24 -4.83 -2.69 -12.36
N MET A 25 -4.34 -2.69 -13.61
CA MET A 25 -5.12 -3.03 -14.80
C MET A 25 -5.79 -4.41 -14.71
N VAL A 26 -5.13 -5.39 -14.08
CA VAL A 26 -5.63 -6.77 -13.98
C VAL A 26 -6.63 -6.94 -12.82
N GLY A 27 -6.73 -5.97 -11.91
CA GLY A 27 -7.57 -6.04 -10.70
C GLY A 27 -9.03 -6.45 -10.98
N PRO A 28 -9.76 -5.79 -11.90
CA PRO A 28 -11.14 -6.15 -12.21
C PRO A 28 -11.34 -7.51 -12.88
N VAL A 29 -10.32 -8.05 -13.53
CA VAL A 29 -10.42 -9.30 -14.31
C VAL A 29 -9.85 -10.52 -13.58
N ILE A 30 -9.04 -10.32 -12.54
CA ILE A 30 -8.27 -11.41 -11.94
C ILE A 30 -9.15 -12.51 -11.34
N THR A 31 -10.29 -12.14 -10.74
CA THR A 31 -11.24 -13.11 -10.19
C THR A 31 -11.82 -13.98 -11.31
N ASP A 32 -12.28 -13.38 -12.42
CA ASP A 32 -12.81 -14.13 -13.56
C ASP A 32 -11.75 -15.04 -14.20
N VAL A 33 -10.51 -14.56 -14.33
CA VAL A 33 -9.37 -15.35 -14.84
C VAL A 33 -9.06 -16.53 -13.91
N THR A 34 -9.02 -16.28 -12.60
CA THR A 34 -8.70 -17.32 -11.60
C THR A 34 -9.78 -18.39 -11.55
N MET A 35 -11.05 -17.98 -11.51
CA MET A 35 -12.20 -18.88 -11.50
C MET A 35 -12.26 -19.71 -12.79
N GLY A 36 -12.10 -19.06 -13.95
CA GLY A 36 -12.09 -19.75 -15.24
C GLY A 36 -10.95 -20.77 -15.40
N ALA A 37 -9.77 -20.49 -14.81
CA ALA A 37 -8.61 -21.37 -14.90
C ALA A 37 -8.65 -22.55 -13.92
N LEU A 38 -9.15 -22.34 -12.69
CA LEU A 38 -9.10 -23.35 -11.62
C LEU A 38 -10.40 -24.15 -11.48
N CYS A 39 -11.55 -23.50 -11.69
CA CYS A 39 -12.88 -24.04 -11.45
C CYS A 39 -13.83 -23.64 -12.59
N PRO A 40 -13.59 -24.14 -13.83
CA PRO A 40 -14.38 -23.72 -14.99
C PRO A 40 -15.86 -24.05 -14.80
N GLY A 41 -16.73 -23.08 -15.10
CA GLY A 41 -18.18 -23.21 -14.99
C GLY A 41 -18.75 -23.10 -13.57
N ARG A 42 -17.93 -22.78 -12.56
CA ARG A 42 -18.38 -22.57 -11.18
C ARG A 42 -18.10 -21.14 -10.73
N ASP A 43 -19.00 -20.59 -9.90
CA ASP A 43 -18.82 -19.28 -9.27
C ASP A 43 -18.28 -19.37 -7.83
N GLU A 44 -18.12 -20.59 -7.33
CA GLU A 44 -17.55 -20.92 -6.03
C GLU A 44 -16.34 -21.85 -6.21
N CYS A 45 -15.19 -21.47 -5.63
CA CYS A 45 -13.95 -22.21 -5.77
C CYS A 45 -13.06 -21.97 -4.55
N SER A 46 -13.11 -22.87 -3.58
CA SER A 46 -12.29 -22.77 -2.37
C SER A 46 -10.79 -22.68 -2.71
N LEU A 47 -10.31 -23.41 -3.71
CA LEU A 47 -8.91 -23.38 -4.16
C LEU A 47 -8.47 -21.97 -4.62
N ALA A 48 -9.30 -21.25 -5.37
CA ALA A 48 -9.00 -19.89 -5.83
C ALA A 48 -8.84 -18.91 -4.65
N ILE A 49 -9.72 -19.05 -3.66
CA ILE A 49 -9.74 -18.23 -2.44
C ILE A 49 -8.49 -18.53 -1.59
N TYR A 50 -8.15 -19.81 -1.39
CA TYR A 50 -6.95 -20.22 -0.65
C TYR A 50 -5.67 -19.70 -1.29
N LEU A 51 -5.52 -19.88 -2.61
CA LEU A 51 -4.33 -19.42 -3.33
C LEU A 51 -4.20 -17.90 -3.25
N THR A 52 -5.28 -17.15 -3.43
CA THR A 52 -5.24 -15.68 -3.30
C THR A 52 -4.82 -15.25 -1.89
N GLY A 53 -5.33 -15.93 -0.85
CA GLY A 53 -4.92 -15.67 0.53
C GLY A 53 -3.45 -15.99 0.78
N LEU A 54 -2.97 -17.14 0.31
CA LEU A 54 -1.57 -17.53 0.45
C LEU A 54 -0.63 -16.54 -0.25
N GLN A 55 -0.96 -16.12 -1.47
CA GLN A 55 -0.21 -15.09 -2.18
C GLN A 55 -0.12 -13.80 -1.38
N GLN A 56 -1.23 -13.35 -0.78
CA GLN A 56 -1.26 -12.13 0.03
C GLN A 56 -0.48 -12.28 1.35
N ALA A 57 -0.55 -13.44 2.01
CA ALA A 57 0.26 -13.71 3.21
C ALA A 57 1.76 -13.67 2.90
N VAL A 58 2.18 -14.33 1.81
CA VAL A 58 3.58 -14.35 1.36
C VAL A 58 4.05 -12.96 0.91
N THR A 59 3.18 -12.20 0.25
CA THR A 59 3.46 -10.81 -0.14
C THR A 59 3.62 -9.91 1.09
N GLY A 60 2.72 -10.02 2.08
CA GLY A 60 2.81 -9.29 3.34
C GLY A 60 4.07 -9.60 4.14
N LEU A 61 4.50 -10.87 4.13
CA LEU A 61 5.74 -11.30 4.80
C LEU A 61 6.97 -10.71 4.09
N GLY A 62 6.96 -10.73 2.75
CA GLY A 62 7.94 -10.03 1.94
C GLY A 62 7.99 -8.54 2.22
N ALA A 63 6.84 -7.87 2.29
CA ALA A 63 6.76 -6.45 2.61
C ALA A 63 7.32 -6.15 4.01
N LEU A 64 7.06 -7.01 5.00
CA LEU A 64 7.55 -6.84 6.37
C LEU A 64 9.08 -6.97 6.46
N VAL A 65 9.68 -7.94 5.76
CA VAL A 65 11.11 -8.28 5.91
C VAL A 65 11.99 -7.62 4.84
N LEU A 66 11.56 -7.64 3.57
CA LEU A 66 12.37 -7.19 2.45
C LEU A 66 12.26 -5.69 2.18
N THR A 67 11.14 -5.03 2.49
CA THR A 67 11.02 -3.57 2.23
C THR A 67 12.08 -2.74 2.95
N PRO A 68 12.35 -2.96 4.27
CA PRO A 68 13.42 -2.23 4.95
C PRO A 68 14.81 -2.52 4.38
N VAL A 69 15.05 -3.78 3.97
CA VAL A 69 16.30 -4.21 3.35
C VAL A 69 16.49 -3.49 2.02
N VAL A 70 15.47 -3.48 1.16
CA VAL A 70 15.49 -2.79 -0.13
C VAL A 70 15.67 -1.27 0.04
N GLY A 71 15.03 -0.67 1.04
CA GLY A 71 15.24 0.73 1.40
C GLY A 71 16.71 1.03 1.71
N ASN A 72 17.32 0.28 2.62
CA ASN A 72 18.74 0.42 2.97
C ASN A 72 19.68 0.16 1.78
N LEU A 73 19.35 -0.80 0.91
CA LEU A 73 20.13 -1.06 -0.30
C LEU A 73 20.04 0.11 -1.29
N SER A 74 18.88 0.77 -1.37
CA SER A 74 18.68 1.91 -2.26
C SER A 74 19.47 3.14 -1.88
N ASP A 75 19.78 3.31 -0.58
CA ASP A 75 20.65 4.37 -0.09
C ASP A 75 22.12 4.14 -0.51
N ARG A 76 22.51 2.89 -0.81
CA ARG A 76 23.87 2.52 -1.25
C ARG A 76 24.04 2.47 -2.76
N TYR A 77 23.13 1.78 -3.43
CA TYR A 77 23.19 1.53 -4.88
C TYR A 77 22.43 2.58 -5.70
N GLY A 78 21.82 3.57 -5.03
CA GLY A 78 21.01 4.60 -5.66
C GLY A 78 19.54 4.19 -5.80
N ARG A 79 18.66 5.16 -5.56
CA ARG A 79 17.20 4.94 -5.53
C ARG A 79 16.63 4.56 -6.90
N LYS A 80 17.17 5.12 -7.98
CA LYS A 80 16.78 4.77 -9.36
C LYS A 80 17.07 3.31 -9.67
N ALA A 81 18.26 2.80 -9.33
CA ALA A 81 18.65 1.42 -9.64
C ALA A 81 17.70 0.42 -8.97
N LEU A 82 17.33 0.67 -7.71
CA LEU A 82 16.42 -0.20 -6.96
C LEU A 82 14.95 -0.03 -7.39
N LEU A 83 14.54 1.13 -7.91
CA LEU A 83 13.22 1.33 -8.53
C LEU A 83 13.06 0.62 -9.89
N ALA A 84 14.17 0.30 -10.59
CA ALA A 84 14.11 -0.45 -11.84
C ALA A 84 13.69 -1.91 -11.63
N LEU A 85 13.99 -2.47 -10.45
CA LEU A 85 13.63 -3.83 -10.08
C LEU A 85 12.11 -4.08 -10.13
N PRO A 86 11.24 -3.34 -9.39
CA PRO A 86 9.80 -3.55 -9.45
C PRO A 86 9.22 -3.29 -10.84
N ALA A 87 9.75 -2.31 -11.59
CA ALA A 87 9.29 -2.01 -12.94
C ALA A 87 9.52 -3.19 -13.90
N THR A 88 10.74 -3.72 -13.93
CA THR A 88 11.11 -4.87 -14.80
C THR A 88 10.48 -6.18 -14.35
N ALA A 89 10.47 -6.46 -13.05
CA ALA A 89 9.95 -7.72 -12.52
C ALA A 89 8.44 -7.87 -12.77
N SER A 90 7.68 -6.76 -12.83
CA SER A 90 6.24 -6.77 -13.13
C SER A 90 5.89 -7.26 -14.55
N ILE A 91 6.84 -7.22 -15.49
CA ILE A 91 6.62 -7.61 -16.90
C ILE A 91 6.31 -9.11 -17.01
N VAL A 92 7.02 -9.96 -16.28
CA VAL A 92 6.91 -11.42 -16.38
C VAL A 92 5.50 -11.92 -16.03
N PRO A 93 4.93 -11.65 -14.84
CA PRO A 93 3.59 -12.13 -14.51
C PRO A 93 2.52 -11.56 -15.45
N LEU A 94 2.62 -10.27 -15.82
CA LEU A 94 1.66 -9.65 -16.73
C LEU A 94 1.76 -10.22 -18.16
N GLY A 95 2.97 -10.50 -18.63
CA GLY A 95 3.22 -11.14 -19.92
C GLY A 95 2.67 -12.56 -20.00
N ILE A 96 2.77 -13.34 -18.91
CA ILE A 96 2.17 -14.69 -18.84
C ILE A 96 0.66 -14.61 -19.03
N LEU A 97 -0.03 -13.70 -18.32
CA LEU A 97 -1.47 -13.51 -18.46
C LEU A 97 -1.88 -12.96 -19.83
N ALA A 98 -1.05 -12.12 -20.45
CA ALA A 98 -1.28 -11.61 -21.79
C ALA A 98 -1.22 -12.72 -22.86
N TYR A 99 -0.34 -13.71 -22.66
CA TYR A 99 -0.16 -14.84 -23.58
C TYR A 99 -1.24 -15.91 -23.42
N GLY A 100 -1.54 -16.33 -22.19
CA GLY A 100 -2.46 -17.44 -21.94
C GLY A 100 -3.10 -17.39 -20.55
N ARG A 101 -4.33 -17.91 -20.46
CA ARG A 101 -5.14 -17.93 -19.22
C ARG A 101 -5.70 -19.31 -18.89
N THR A 102 -5.14 -20.36 -19.47
CA THR A 102 -5.45 -21.75 -19.07
C THR A 102 -4.81 -22.06 -17.72
N ARG A 103 -5.19 -23.20 -17.13
CA ARG A 103 -4.73 -23.62 -15.80
C ARG A 103 -3.19 -23.58 -15.62
N GLY A 104 -2.44 -24.02 -16.63
CA GLY A 104 -0.97 -23.99 -16.60
C GLY A 104 -0.40 -22.56 -16.55
N TYR A 105 -0.89 -21.66 -17.39
CA TYR A 105 -0.47 -20.26 -17.37
C TYR A 105 -0.88 -19.54 -16.09
N PHE A 106 -2.05 -19.87 -15.53
CA PHE A 106 -2.48 -19.32 -14.24
C PHE A 106 -1.49 -19.70 -13.13
N TYR A 107 -1.06 -20.96 -13.03
CA TYR A 107 -0.07 -21.35 -12.01
C TYR A 107 1.29 -20.69 -12.24
N ALA A 108 1.73 -20.55 -13.50
CA ALA A 108 2.95 -19.82 -13.82
C ALA A 108 2.85 -18.33 -13.42
N TYR A 109 1.72 -17.69 -13.72
CA TYR A 109 1.41 -16.33 -13.26
C TYR A 109 1.41 -16.25 -11.74
N TYR A 110 0.73 -17.18 -11.06
CA TYR A 110 0.62 -17.20 -9.60
C TYR A 110 2.00 -17.26 -8.93
N ILE A 111 2.85 -18.18 -9.36
CA ILE A 111 4.20 -18.35 -8.81
C ILE A 111 5.04 -17.08 -9.07
N THR A 112 5.09 -16.62 -10.32
CA THR A 112 5.91 -15.45 -10.70
C THR A 112 5.39 -14.16 -10.06
N LYS A 113 4.08 -13.95 -9.99
CA LYS A 113 3.45 -12.80 -9.31
C LYS A 113 3.72 -12.85 -7.81
N THR A 114 3.63 -14.02 -7.18
CA THR A 114 3.93 -14.16 -5.74
C THR A 114 5.38 -13.78 -5.47
N LEU A 115 6.34 -14.37 -6.17
CA LEU A 115 7.77 -14.08 -6.01
C LEU A 115 8.08 -12.59 -6.26
N THR A 116 7.51 -12.03 -7.33
CA THR A 116 7.70 -10.62 -7.67
C THR A 116 7.09 -9.72 -6.59
N ALA A 117 5.88 -10.00 -6.13
CA ALA A 117 5.18 -9.21 -5.11
C ALA A 117 5.93 -9.21 -3.78
N THR A 118 6.47 -10.35 -3.35
CA THR A 118 7.27 -10.48 -2.12
C THR A 118 8.40 -9.45 -2.06
N VAL A 119 9.08 -9.21 -3.19
CA VAL A 119 10.19 -8.25 -3.26
C VAL A 119 9.70 -6.83 -3.58
N CYS A 120 8.72 -6.71 -4.47
CA CYS A 120 8.42 -5.46 -5.16
C CYS A 120 7.31 -4.63 -4.50
N GLU A 121 6.32 -5.26 -3.86
CA GLU A 121 5.07 -4.62 -3.42
C GLU A 121 5.32 -3.39 -2.51
N GLY A 122 6.12 -3.56 -1.45
CA GLY A 122 6.46 -2.47 -0.54
C GLY A 122 7.58 -1.56 -1.05
N SER A 123 8.48 -2.08 -1.88
CA SER A 123 9.66 -1.34 -2.36
C SER A 123 9.29 -0.13 -3.19
N MET A 124 8.31 -0.25 -4.09
CA MET A 124 7.95 0.81 -5.03
C MET A 124 7.53 2.10 -4.30
N MET A 125 6.59 1.99 -3.36
CA MET A 125 6.09 3.13 -2.60
C MET A 125 7.18 3.71 -1.69
N CYS A 126 7.92 2.85 -1.00
CA CYS A 126 9.00 3.28 -0.11
C CYS A 126 10.08 4.07 -0.86
N LEU A 127 10.62 3.51 -1.94
CA LEU A 127 11.69 4.11 -2.73
C LEU A 127 11.26 5.39 -3.44
N SER A 128 10.02 5.43 -3.94
CA SER A 128 9.52 6.63 -4.62
C SER A 128 9.31 7.78 -3.64
N LEU A 129 8.71 7.53 -2.48
CA LEU A 129 8.55 8.55 -1.43
C LEU A 129 9.90 9.04 -0.92
N ALA A 130 10.86 8.12 -0.78
CA ALA A 130 12.23 8.46 -0.44
C ALA A 130 12.84 9.38 -1.52
N TYR A 131 12.75 9.02 -2.80
CA TYR A 131 13.25 9.86 -3.91
C TYR A 131 12.64 11.27 -3.89
N VAL A 132 11.32 11.39 -3.63
CA VAL A 132 10.66 12.70 -3.46
C VAL A 132 11.28 13.48 -2.28
N ALA A 133 11.55 12.81 -1.16
CA ALA A 133 12.13 13.45 0.03
C ALA A 133 13.55 14.01 -0.21
N ASP A 134 14.35 13.35 -1.05
CA ASP A 134 15.71 13.80 -1.36
C ASP A 134 15.74 15.05 -2.25
N ARG A 135 14.78 15.17 -3.18
CA ARG A 135 14.74 16.25 -4.18
C ARG A 135 13.92 17.46 -3.75
N VAL A 136 13.09 17.33 -2.71
CA VAL A 136 12.14 18.36 -2.29
C VAL A 136 12.51 18.93 -0.91
N PRO A 137 12.61 20.27 -0.77
CA PRO A 137 12.83 20.93 0.52
C PRO A 137 11.73 20.63 1.54
N GLU A 138 12.08 20.56 2.81
CA GLU A 138 11.19 20.17 3.92
C GLU A 138 9.84 20.89 3.93
N ALA A 139 9.85 22.22 3.74
CA ALA A 139 8.65 23.05 3.73
C ALA A 139 7.61 22.62 2.66
N ARG A 140 8.04 21.92 1.60
CA ARG A 140 7.19 21.52 0.47
C ARG A 140 7.04 20.00 0.33
N ARG A 141 7.70 19.19 1.17
CA ARG A 141 7.65 17.71 1.11
C ARG A 141 6.24 17.16 1.24
N ALA A 142 5.46 17.68 2.19
CA ALA A 142 4.08 17.24 2.40
C ALA A 142 3.21 17.43 1.15
N ALA A 143 3.31 18.58 0.48
CA ALA A 143 2.61 18.84 -0.77
C ALA A 143 3.09 17.91 -1.90
N ALA A 144 4.39 17.64 -1.99
CA ALA A 144 4.95 16.73 -3.00
C ALA A 144 4.53 15.27 -2.78
N PHE A 145 4.50 14.78 -1.54
CA PHE A 145 3.97 13.45 -1.20
C PHE A 145 2.48 13.33 -1.54
N GLY A 146 1.71 14.40 -1.32
CA GLY A 146 0.30 14.49 -1.72
C GLY A 146 0.11 14.38 -3.23
N VAL A 147 0.90 15.14 -4.01
CA VAL A 147 0.88 15.05 -5.49
C VAL A 147 1.27 13.65 -5.96
N PHE A 148 2.34 13.07 -5.41
CA PHE A 148 2.78 11.72 -5.75
C PHE A 148 1.68 10.69 -5.50
N SER A 149 1.08 10.71 -4.31
CA SER A 149 -0.01 9.79 -3.96
C SER A 149 -1.23 9.98 -4.86
N GLY A 150 -1.58 11.23 -5.19
CA GLY A 150 -2.66 11.55 -6.13
C GLY A 150 -2.42 10.99 -7.54
N VAL A 151 -1.18 11.03 -8.03
CA VAL A 151 -0.81 10.46 -9.34
C VAL A 151 -0.91 8.93 -9.33
N CYS A 152 -0.50 8.26 -8.25
CA CYS A 152 -0.69 6.82 -8.09
C CYS A 152 -2.17 6.44 -8.16
N THR A 153 -3.03 7.20 -7.47
CA THR A 153 -4.48 6.94 -7.50
C THR A 153 -5.11 7.25 -8.85
N ALA A 154 -4.64 8.29 -9.55
CA ALA A 154 -5.05 8.55 -10.93
C ALA A 154 -4.70 7.37 -11.85
N GLY A 155 -3.52 6.76 -11.68
CA GLY A 155 -3.13 5.53 -12.38
C GLY A 155 -4.09 4.37 -12.12
N PHE A 156 -4.45 4.14 -10.85
CA PHE A 156 -5.43 3.12 -10.44
C PHE A 156 -6.81 3.34 -11.06
N VAL A 157 -7.32 4.58 -11.03
CA VAL A 157 -8.63 4.91 -11.60
C VAL A 157 -8.58 4.74 -13.13
N ALA A 158 -7.56 5.27 -13.79
CA ALA A 158 -7.40 5.17 -15.24
C ALA A 158 -7.29 3.71 -15.71
N SER A 159 -6.54 2.86 -15.01
CA SER A 159 -6.44 1.43 -15.35
C SER A 159 -7.78 0.71 -15.18
N THR A 160 -8.52 1.04 -14.12
CA THR A 160 -9.82 0.42 -13.86
C THR A 160 -10.86 0.85 -14.90
N VAL A 161 -10.84 2.12 -15.33
CA VAL A 161 -11.66 2.60 -16.46
C VAL A 161 -11.30 1.84 -17.74
N ALA A 162 -10.01 1.71 -18.06
CA ALA A 162 -9.58 1.00 -19.25
C ALA A 162 -10.01 -0.49 -19.22
N ALA A 163 -9.80 -1.18 -18.09
CA ALA A 163 -10.21 -2.58 -17.90
C ALA A 163 -11.74 -2.79 -17.98
N ARG A 164 -12.53 -1.76 -17.64
CA ARG A 164 -14.00 -1.79 -17.77
C ARG A 164 -14.45 -1.93 -19.22
N PHE A 165 -13.80 -1.24 -20.15
CA PHE A 165 -14.20 -1.20 -21.57
C PHE A 165 -13.46 -2.23 -22.43
N LEU A 166 -12.30 -2.70 -22.00
CA LEU A 166 -11.54 -3.71 -22.72
C LEU A 166 -12.02 -5.14 -22.42
N PRO A 167 -12.02 -6.06 -23.40
CA PRO A 167 -12.17 -7.49 -23.15
C PRO A 167 -11.06 -8.04 -22.25
N VAL A 168 -11.30 -9.16 -21.53
CA VAL A 168 -10.31 -9.76 -20.61
C VAL A 168 -8.95 -9.97 -21.27
N SER A 169 -8.93 -10.48 -22.51
CA SER A 169 -7.67 -10.72 -23.25
C SER A 169 -6.90 -9.43 -23.50
N SER A 170 -7.59 -8.40 -24.01
CA SER A 170 -6.99 -7.09 -24.29
C SER A 170 -6.56 -6.37 -23.01
N THR A 171 -7.30 -6.51 -21.91
CA THR A 171 -6.91 -5.97 -20.60
C THR A 171 -5.56 -6.53 -20.15
N CYS A 172 -5.35 -7.85 -20.26
CA CYS A 172 -4.06 -8.47 -19.91
C CYS A 172 -2.93 -8.02 -20.85
N GLN A 173 -3.20 -7.93 -22.16
CA GLN A 173 -2.23 -7.44 -23.14
C GLN A 173 -1.82 -5.99 -22.90
N VAL A 174 -2.79 -5.10 -22.66
CA VAL A 174 -2.53 -3.69 -22.34
C VAL A 174 -1.78 -3.56 -21.03
N ALA A 175 -2.07 -4.38 -20.01
CA ALA A 175 -1.31 -4.40 -18.76
C ALA A 175 0.17 -4.76 -19.00
N ALA A 176 0.44 -5.80 -19.81
CA ALA A 176 1.79 -6.22 -20.13
C ALA A 176 2.55 -5.16 -20.95
N VAL A 177 1.91 -4.57 -21.96
CA VAL A 177 2.50 -3.47 -22.75
C VAL A 177 2.79 -2.26 -21.85
N ALA A 178 1.86 -1.87 -20.99
CA ALA A 178 2.07 -0.78 -20.04
C ALA A 178 3.24 -1.05 -19.08
N ALA A 179 3.42 -2.29 -18.63
CA ALA A 179 4.58 -2.67 -17.80
C ALA A 179 5.91 -2.56 -18.55
N VAL A 180 5.96 -2.99 -19.82
CA VAL A 180 7.14 -2.81 -20.68
C VAL A 180 7.43 -1.34 -20.90
N VAL A 181 6.41 -0.53 -21.23
CA VAL A 181 6.54 0.92 -21.39
C VAL A 181 7.05 1.58 -20.10
N THR A 182 6.54 1.15 -18.94
CA THR A 182 7.00 1.62 -17.63
C THR A 182 8.49 1.34 -17.42
N ALA A 183 8.94 0.12 -17.70
CA ALA A 183 10.34 -0.26 -17.54
C ALA A 183 11.27 0.47 -18.53
N VAL A 184 10.84 0.66 -19.78
CA VAL A 184 11.59 1.43 -20.78
C VAL A 184 11.67 2.90 -20.38
N TYR A 185 10.55 3.50 -19.97
CA TYR A 185 10.48 4.88 -19.51
C TYR A 185 11.39 5.11 -18.30
N MET A 186 11.36 4.19 -17.33
CA MET A 186 12.24 4.21 -16.16
C MET A 186 13.72 4.21 -16.54
N LYS A 187 14.11 3.34 -17.48
CA LYS A 187 15.51 3.25 -17.95
C LYS A 187 15.94 4.51 -18.70
N ALA A 188 15.06 5.07 -19.53
CA ALA A 188 15.37 6.19 -20.41
C ALA A 188 15.36 7.56 -19.72
N PHE A 189 14.41 7.83 -18.82
CA PHE A 189 14.11 9.20 -18.38
C PHE A 189 14.30 9.47 -16.90
N LEU A 190 14.31 8.46 -16.02
CA LEU A 190 14.56 8.75 -14.61
C LEU A 190 16.05 9.07 -14.45
N GLN A 191 16.40 10.25 -13.97
CA GLN A 191 17.81 10.61 -13.73
C GLN A 191 18.32 9.92 -12.46
N GLU A 192 19.59 9.53 -12.44
CA GLU A 192 20.22 9.05 -11.22
C GLU A 192 20.18 10.16 -10.16
N THR A 193 19.92 9.77 -8.91
CA THR A 193 20.24 10.68 -7.80
C THR A 193 21.74 10.62 -7.71
N ASP A 194 22.43 11.65 -8.19
CA ASP A 194 23.88 11.73 -8.09
C ASP A 194 24.26 11.43 -6.64
N GLY A 195 24.99 10.33 -6.43
CA GLY A 195 25.64 10.08 -5.15
C GLY A 195 26.53 11.28 -4.86
N GLY A 196 26.45 11.82 -3.64
CA GLY A 196 27.10 13.07 -3.24
C GLY A 196 28.60 13.13 -3.55
N ALA A 197 28.93 13.54 -4.76
CA ALA A 197 30.28 13.82 -5.27
C ALA A 197 30.21 14.78 -6.46
N SER A 198 29.49 15.90 -6.32
CA SER A 198 29.64 17.09 -7.18
C SER A 198 28.65 18.19 -6.79
N SER A 199 28.98 18.96 -5.75
CA SER A 199 28.58 20.37 -5.60
C SER A 199 29.17 20.96 -4.30
N CYS A 200 30.49 20.87 -4.15
CA CYS A 200 31.23 21.97 -3.55
C CYS A 200 31.82 22.76 -4.72
N SER A 201 31.01 23.62 -5.34
CA SER A 201 31.55 24.77 -6.05
C SER A 201 32.02 25.75 -4.98
N CYS A 202 33.28 25.60 -4.54
CA CYS A 202 33.95 26.67 -3.84
C CYS A 202 34.17 27.80 -4.85
N ASP A 203 33.63 28.97 -4.54
CA ASP A 203 34.04 30.22 -5.18
C ASP A 203 35.56 30.38 -5.03
N GLU A 204 36.28 30.46 -6.14
CA GLU A 204 37.63 30.99 -6.16
C GLU A 204 37.56 32.52 -6.11
N GLU A 205 38.16 33.13 -5.08
CA GLU A 205 39.08 34.26 -5.29
C GLU A 205 39.92 34.60 -4.03
N ALA A 206 41.24 34.68 -4.29
CA ALA A 206 42.25 35.56 -3.67
C ALA A 206 42.95 35.18 -2.31
N SER A 207 44.25 34.84 -2.47
CA SER A 207 45.42 35.31 -1.67
C SER A 207 46.14 34.36 -0.68
N GLN A 208 47.05 33.53 -1.22
CA GLN A 208 48.50 33.43 -0.90
C GLN A 208 49.04 33.04 0.53
N PRO A 209 50.33 32.61 0.68
CA PRO A 209 50.68 31.24 1.07
C PRO A 209 51.58 31.10 2.33
N LEU A 210 51.76 29.89 2.89
CA LEU A 210 52.97 29.51 3.66
C LEU A 210 53.11 27.97 3.84
N CYS A 211 54.01 27.35 3.08
CA CYS A 211 55.18 26.52 3.51
C CYS A 211 55.08 25.73 4.85
N ILE A 212 55.47 24.45 5.05
CA ILE A 212 56.33 23.43 4.38
C ILE A 212 55.96 22.00 4.96
N PRO A 213 56.74 20.89 4.82
CA PRO A 213 56.33 19.66 4.12
C PRO A 213 56.17 18.44 5.04
N SER A 214 55.59 17.34 4.55
CA SER A 214 56.16 15.99 4.68
C SER A 214 55.20 14.90 4.21
N SER A 215 55.70 14.09 3.28
CA SER A 215 55.46 12.65 3.12
C SER A 215 54.22 12.06 3.81
N SER A 216 53.22 11.70 3.00
CA SER A 216 52.52 10.44 3.22
C SER A 216 51.97 9.92 1.89
N SER A 217 52.42 8.70 1.61
CA SER A 217 51.77 7.66 0.81
C SER A 217 50.39 8.01 0.24
N SER A 218 50.30 7.83 -1.08
CA SER A 218 49.07 7.61 -1.83
C SER A 218 48.19 6.56 -1.15
N GLU A 219 47.25 6.98 -0.30
CA GLU A 219 46.08 6.18 0.04
C GLU A 219 44.98 6.57 -0.93
N GLU A 220 44.65 5.64 -1.83
CA GLU A 220 43.44 5.68 -2.64
C GLU A 220 42.22 5.89 -1.72
N LEU A 221 41.61 7.07 -1.80
CA LEU A 221 40.34 7.36 -1.14
C LEU A 221 39.21 6.63 -1.88
N SER A 222 39.12 5.32 -1.67
CA SER A 222 37.92 4.56 -2.01
C SER A 222 36.74 5.16 -1.25
N PRO A 223 35.62 5.53 -1.90
CA PRO A 223 34.44 6.02 -1.21
C PRO A 223 33.89 4.88 -0.34
N LYS A 224 34.16 4.94 0.97
CA LYS A 224 33.64 3.95 1.94
C LYS A 224 32.12 4.04 1.90
N LEU A 225 31.46 3.01 1.35
CA LEU A 225 30.01 2.90 1.36
C LEU A 225 29.50 3.06 2.80
N PRO A 226 28.44 3.86 3.03
CA PRO A 226 27.92 4.09 4.37
C PRO A 226 27.53 2.74 5.02
N PRO A 227 27.89 2.51 6.30
CA PRO A 227 27.60 1.25 6.99
C PRO A 227 26.09 0.98 6.99
N LEU A 228 25.72 -0.30 6.89
CA LEU A 228 24.32 -0.71 6.84
C LEU A 228 23.68 -0.28 8.16
N ARG A 229 22.73 0.68 8.13
CA ARG A 229 21.99 1.05 9.34
C ARG A 229 21.28 -0.18 9.85
N LYS A 230 21.60 -0.61 11.07
CA LYS A 230 20.85 -1.66 11.75
C LYS A 230 19.42 -1.18 11.86
N ALA A 231 18.48 -1.99 11.36
CA ALA A 231 17.08 -1.80 11.66
C ALA A 231 16.91 -1.81 13.20
N PRO A 232 16.00 -0.99 13.76
CA PRO A 232 15.73 -1.00 15.20
C PRO A 232 15.40 -2.43 15.65
N SER A 233 15.88 -2.81 16.83
CA SER A 233 15.66 -4.17 17.33
C SER A 233 14.16 -4.38 17.61
N LEU A 234 13.66 -5.61 17.41
CA LEU A 234 12.26 -5.94 17.74
C LEU A 234 11.92 -5.63 19.21
N SER A 235 12.93 -5.72 20.10
CA SER A 235 12.84 -5.33 21.50
C SER A 235 12.65 -3.82 21.69
N GLU A 236 13.38 -2.97 20.96
CA GLU A 236 13.21 -1.51 21.02
C GLU A 236 11.82 -1.11 20.54
N MET A 237 11.36 -1.71 19.44
CA MET A 237 10.02 -1.48 18.91
C MET A 237 8.93 -1.89 19.92
N ALA A 238 9.07 -3.07 20.55
CA ALA A 238 8.13 -3.54 21.56
C ALA A 238 8.13 -2.65 22.81
N ALA A 239 9.30 -2.19 23.25
CA ALA A 239 9.44 -1.27 24.38
C ALA A 239 8.76 0.07 24.10
N LEU A 240 8.88 0.61 22.87
CA LEU A 240 8.20 1.84 22.47
C LEU A 240 6.68 1.70 22.41
N LEU A 241 6.19 0.62 21.83
CA LEU A 241 4.75 0.39 21.73
C LEU A 241 4.09 0.18 23.10
N THR A 242 4.86 -0.34 24.08
CA THR A 242 4.39 -0.55 25.46
C THR A 242 4.71 0.62 26.39
N SER A 243 5.50 1.61 25.95
CA SER A 243 5.90 2.77 26.76
C SER A 243 4.75 3.63 27.27
N SER A 244 3.64 3.71 26.50
CA SER A 244 2.47 4.50 26.90
C SER A 244 1.17 3.78 26.56
N SER A 245 0.15 4.07 27.37
CA SER A 245 -1.21 3.57 27.13
C SER A 245 -1.79 4.05 25.80
N THR A 246 -1.38 5.21 25.29
CA THR A 246 -1.81 5.71 23.98
C THR A 246 -1.13 4.92 22.87
N PHE A 247 0.19 4.70 22.91
CA PHE A 247 0.89 3.94 21.87
C PHE A 247 0.41 2.49 21.81
N SER A 248 0.21 1.85 22.97
CA SER A 248 -0.32 0.49 23.03
C SER A 248 -1.72 0.40 22.43
N ARG A 249 -2.62 1.32 22.78
CA ARG A 249 -3.97 1.36 22.19
C ARG A 249 -3.93 1.65 20.69
N ALA A 250 -3.09 2.56 20.24
CA ALA A 250 -2.95 2.88 18.82
C ALA A 250 -2.38 1.71 18.02
N ALA A 251 -1.47 0.92 18.61
CA ALA A 251 -0.97 -0.33 18.02
C ALA A 251 -2.09 -1.36 17.86
N VAL A 252 -2.91 -1.56 18.89
CA VAL A 252 -4.09 -2.46 18.85
C VAL A 252 -5.08 -2.02 17.78
N ILE A 253 -5.39 -0.71 17.70
CA ILE A 253 -6.28 -0.16 16.67
C ILE A 253 -5.70 -0.42 15.27
N THR A 254 -4.41 -0.13 15.06
CA THR A 254 -3.70 -0.35 13.78
C THR A 254 -3.75 -1.81 13.36
N PHE A 255 -3.48 -2.72 14.30
CA PHE A 255 -3.47 -4.16 14.04
C PHE A 255 -4.87 -4.67 13.68
N LEU A 256 -5.87 -4.38 14.52
CA LEU A 256 -7.23 -4.91 14.34
C LEU A 256 -7.94 -4.32 13.13
N HIS A 257 -7.76 -3.02 12.86
CA HIS A 257 -8.27 -2.41 11.64
C HIS A 257 -7.57 -2.96 10.40
N GLY A 258 -6.24 -3.07 10.40
CA GLY A 258 -5.49 -3.68 9.29
C GLY A 258 -5.90 -5.13 9.06
N LEU A 259 -6.14 -5.89 10.12
CA LEU A 259 -6.58 -7.28 10.06
C LEU A 259 -7.94 -7.40 9.38
N GLY A 260 -8.91 -6.57 9.79
CA GLY A 260 -10.25 -6.52 9.21
C GLY A 260 -10.27 -5.99 7.78
N ASP A 261 -9.58 -4.89 7.50
CA ASP A 261 -9.55 -4.26 6.18
C ASP A 261 -8.91 -5.18 5.14
N ALA A 262 -7.76 -5.78 5.45
CA ALA A 262 -7.13 -6.78 4.57
C ALA A 262 -8.05 -8.00 4.37
N GLY A 263 -8.80 -8.40 5.41
CA GLY A 263 -9.70 -9.55 5.35
C GLY A 263 -10.85 -9.29 4.39
N LEU A 264 -11.40 -8.09 4.45
CA LEU A 264 -12.42 -7.59 3.53
C LEU A 264 -11.87 -7.55 2.10
N GLN A 265 -10.72 -6.91 1.87
CA GLN A 265 -10.13 -6.77 0.53
C GLN A 265 -9.82 -8.13 -0.12
N ASN A 266 -9.26 -9.07 0.64
CA ASN A 266 -8.84 -10.38 0.13
C ASN A 266 -10.01 -11.28 -0.32
N THR A 267 -11.18 -11.09 0.26
CA THR A 267 -12.31 -12.03 0.12
C THR A 267 -13.51 -11.44 -0.61
N LEU A 268 -13.61 -10.10 -0.68
CA LEU A 268 -14.76 -9.39 -1.25
C LEU A 268 -15.07 -9.81 -2.70
N LEU A 269 -14.09 -9.83 -3.60
CA LEU A 269 -14.37 -10.12 -5.02
C LEU A 269 -14.91 -11.54 -5.23
N TYR A 270 -14.39 -12.53 -4.48
CA TYR A 270 -14.87 -13.90 -4.51
C TYR A 270 -16.25 -14.05 -3.87
N PHE A 271 -16.51 -13.36 -2.75
CA PHE A 271 -17.85 -13.29 -2.18
C PHE A 271 -18.88 -12.73 -3.17
N LEU A 272 -18.53 -11.65 -3.86
CA LEU A 272 -19.41 -11.05 -4.88
C LEU A 272 -19.59 -11.95 -6.11
N LYS A 273 -18.57 -12.76 -6.46
CA LYS A 273 -18.69 -13.80 -7.50
C LYS A 273 -19.73 -14.83 -7.09
N ALA A 274 -19.54 -15.45 -5.93
CA ALA A 274 -20.35 -16.54 -5.42
C ALA A 274 -21.79 -16.15 -5.09
N LYS A 275 -22.01 -14.90 -4.64
CA LYS A 275 -23.33 -14.43 -4.22
C LYS A 275 -24.14 -13.77 -5.34
N PHE A 276 -23.48 -13.03 -6.22
CA PHE A 276 -24.15 -12.16 -7.21
C PHE A 276 -23.68 -12.38 -8.64
N HIS A 277 -22.82 -13.37 -8.90
CA HIS A 277 -22.27 -13.67 -10.22
C HIS A 277 -21.60 -12.46 -10.86
N TYR A 278 -20.89 -11.67 -10.05
CA TYR A 278 -20.25 -10.45 -10.54
C TYR A 278 -19.34 -10.75 -11.75
N SER A 279 -19.46 -9.93 -12.78
CA SER A 279 -18.58 -9.94 -13.94
C SER A 279 -17.43 -8.94 -13.76
N LYS A 280 -16.38 -9.04 -14.59
CA LYS A 280 -15.31 -8.02 -14.68
C LYS A 280 -15.81 -6.57 -14.68
N ASN A 281 -16.96 -6.32 -15.31
CA ASN A 281 -17.51 -4.99 -15.46
C ASN A 281 -18.06 -4.45 -14.14
N GLN A 282 -18.67 -5.33 -13.35
CA GLN A 282 -19.18 -5.00 -12.02
C GLN A 282 -18.03 -4.84 -11.03
N TYR A 283 -16.99 -5.68 -11.13
CA TYR A 283 -15.74 -5.46 -10.37
C TYR A 283 -15.07 -4.14 -10.70
N ALA A 284 -14.97 -3.79 -11.99
CA ALA A 284 -14.41 -2.51 -12.40
C ALA A 284 -15.24 -1.33 -11.88
N ASN A 285 -16.58 -1.38 -11.98
CA ASN A 285 -17.45 -0.34 -11.42
C ASN A 285 -17.24 -0.18 -9.90
N LEU A 286 -17.14 -1.29 -9.17
CA LEU A 286 -16.92 -1.29 -7.72
C LEU A 286 -15.56 -0.65 -7.37
N LEU A 287 -14.49 -1.08 -8.05
CA LEU A 287 -13.13 -0.56 -7.84
C LEU A 287 -13.02 0.92 -8.24
N LEU A 288 -13.77 1.38 -9.25
CA LEU A 288 -13.85 2.80 -9.60
C LEU A 288 -14.49 3.63 -8.49
N ILE A 289 -15.60 3.16 -7.92
CA ILE A 289 -16.25 3.84 -6.79
C ILE A 289 -15.26 3.94 -5.63
N ILE A 290 -14.58 2.84 -5.28
CA ILE A 290 -13.58 2.83 -4.19
C ILE A 290 -12.43 3.81 -4.49
N GLY A 291 -11.89 3.82 -5.71
CA GLY A 291 -10.77 4.68 -6.10
C GLY A 291 -11.10 6.17 -6.11
N ILE A 292 -12.22 6.54 -6.73
CA ILE A 292 -12.68 7.94 -6.82
C ILE A 292 -13.02 8.45 -5.42
N THR A 293 -13.78 7.66 -4.66
CA THR A 293 -14.22 8.03 -3.31
C THR A 293 -13.03 8.12 -2.35
N GLY A 294 -12.08 7.20 -2.44
CA GLY A 294 -10.83 7.23 -1.67
C GLY A 294 -9.95 8.44 -2.01
N SER A 295 -9.82 8.78 -3.30
CA SER A 295 -9.11 9.98 -3.75
C SER A 295 -9.75 11.24 -3.16
N PHE A 296 -11.07 11.36 -3.29
CA PHE A 296 -11.82 12.51 -2.80
C PHE A 296 -11.73 12.62 -1.27
N SER A 297 -11.80 11.49 -0.56
CA SER A 297 -11.62 11.41 0.89
C SER A 297 -10.28 12.02 1.33
N GLN A 298 -9.18 11.59 0.72
CA GLN A 298 -7.85 12.02 1.13
C GLN A 298 -7.53 13.46 0.71
N LEU A 299 -7.93 13.86 -0.50
CA LEU A 299 -7.59 15.18 -1.05
C LEU A 299 -8.50 16.31 -0.55
N THR A 300 -9.76 16.01 -0.24
CA THR A 300 -10.77 17.03 0.09
C THR A 300 -11.33 16.84 1.50
N VAL A 301 -11.79 15.64 1.85
CA VAL A 301 -12.49 15.42 3.13
C VAL A 301 -11.53 15.54 4.32
N MET A 302 -10.33 14.95 4.24
CA MET A 302 -9.37 14.99 5.34
C MET A 302 -8.93 16.43 5.69
N PRO A 303 -8.45 17.27 4.74
CA PRO A 303 -8.04 18.64 5.08
C PRO A 303 -9.17 19.52 5.59
N LEU A 304 -10.43 19.23 5.21
CA LEU A 304 -11.60 19.98 5.67
C LEU A 304 -12.08 19.57 7.08
N LEU A 305 -11.99 18.29 7.42
CA LEU A 305 -12.52 17.75 8.68
C LEU A 305 -11.51 17.77 9.82
N VAL A 306 -10.21 17.59 9.55
CA VAL A 306 -9.17 17.58 10.59
C VAL A 306 -9.17 18.86 11.43
N PRO A 307 -9.17 20.09 10.85
CA PRO A 307 -9.18 21.32 11.64
C PRO A 307 -10.46 21.52 12.45
N LYS A 308 -11.60 20.98 11.98
CA LYS A 308 -12.92 21.18 12.63
C LYS A 308 -13.19 20.19 13.75
N LEU A 309 -12.80 18.93 13.58
CA LEU A 309 -13.15 17.84 14.49
C LEU A 309 -11.98 17.37 15.36
N GLY A 310 -10.75 17.62 14.92
CA GLY A 310 -9.55 17.02 15.48
C GLY A 310 -9.40 15.54 15.10
N GLU A 311 -8.18 15.04 15.15
CA GLU A 311 -7.80 13.72 14.63
C GLU A 311 -8.48 12.56 15.39
N GLN A 312 -8.65 12.68 16.71
CA GLN A 312 -9.25 11.61 17.53
C GLN A 312 -10.74 11.43 17.28
N LYS A 313 -11.51 12.52 17.17
CA LYS A 313 -12.94 12.41 16.85
C LYS A 313 -13.11 11.89 15.43
N LEU A 314 -12.27 12.37 14.50
CA LEU A 314 -12.27 11.92 13.13
C LEU A 314 -11.92 10.42 13.01
N LEU A 315 -10.98 9.91 13.82
CA LEU A 315 -10.66 8.49 13.89
C LEU A 315 -11.87 7.64 14.31
N ILE A 316 -12.63 8.08 15.32
CA ILE A 316 -13.84 7.37 15.78
C ILE A 316 -14.90 7.33 14.66
N ILE A 317 -15.12 8.46 13.98
CA ILE A 317 -16.05 8.54 12.83
C ILE A 317 -15.60 7.61 11.69
N ALA A 318 -14.31 7.63 11.37
CA ALA A 318 -13.72 6.79 10.32
C ALA A 318 -13.84 5.29 10.63
N LEU A 319 -13.54 4.89 11.87
CA LEU A 319 -13.71 3.50 12.33
C LEU A 319 -15.17 3.06 12.37
N THR A 320 -16.08 3.98 12.69
CA THR A 320 -17.54 3.72 12.66
C THR A 320 -18.00 3.48 11.22
N ALA A 321 -17.57 4.31 10.28
CA ALA A 321 -17.84 4.10 8.86
C ALA A 321 -17.19 2.81 8.32
N SER A 322 -15.99 2.47 8.80
CA SER A 322 -15.29 1.23 8.45
C SER A 322 -16.06 -0.01 8.92
N CYS A 323 -16.55 0.02 10.16
CA CYS A 323 -17.40 -1.02 10.73
C CYS A 323 -18.72 -1.14 9.94
N GLY A 324 -19.37 0.00 9.68
CA GLY A 324 -20.65 0.06 8.96
C GLY A 324 -20.57 -0.53 7.55
N HIS A 325 -19.54 -0.18 6.76
CA HIS A 325 -19.43 -0.74 5.41
C HIS A 325 -19.08 -2.24 5.41
N ALA A 326 -18.28 -2.72 6.37
CA ALA A 326 -17.92 -4.13 6.46
C ALA A 326 -19.15 -5.00 6.76
N PHE A 327 -19.99 -4.56 7.70
CA PHE A 327 -21.28 -5.21 7.96
C PHE A 327 -22.26 -5.07 6.80
N LEU A 328 -22.28 -3.94 6.10
CA LEU A 328 -23.14 -3.77 4.93
C LEU A 328 -22.77 -4.73 3.79
N TYR A 329 -21.47 -4.99 3.58
CA TYR A 329 -21.02 -6.02 2.65
C TYR A 329 -21.43 -7.43 3.09
N SER A 330 -21.32 -7.77 4.38
CA SER A 330 -21.64 -9.12 4.87
C SER A 330 -23.12 -9.48 4.69
N ILE A 331 -24.03 -8.52 4.90
CA ILE A 331 -25.48 -8.73 4.77
C ILE A 331 -26.03 -8.41 3.39
N ALA A 332 -25.18 -8.02 2.42
CA ALA A 332 -25.62 -7.52 1.12
C ALA A 332 -26.74 -8.38 0.52
N TRP A 333 -27.97 -7.85 0.44
CA TRP A 333 -29.15 -8.63 0.02
C TRP A 333 -29.40 -8.52 -1.49
N SER A 334 -28.78 -7.54 -2.16
CA SER A 334 -28.95 -7.28 -3.58
C SER A 334 -27.63 -6.86 -4.22
N PHE A 335 -27.54 -7.02 -5.53
CA PHE A 335 -26.33 -6.75 -6.31
C PHE A 335 -25.88 -5.28 -6.25
N TRP A 336 -26.76 -4.33 -5.88
CA TRP A 336 -26.41 -2.91 -5.81
C TRP A 336 -25.85 -2.48 -4.46
N VAL A 337 -26.12 -3.26 -3.39
CA VAL A 337 -25.69 -2.95 -2.01
C VAL A 337 -24.17 -2.84 -1.89
N PRO A 338 -23.34 -3.68 -2.55
CA PRO A 338 -21.90 -3.50 -2.57
C PRO A 338 -21.43 -2.14 -3.11
N TYR A 339 -22.13 -1.55 -4.09
CA TYR A 339 -21.79 -0.21 -4.59
C TYR A 339 -22.12 0.88 -3.58
N LEU A 340 -23.24 0.73 -2.84
CA LEU A 340 -23.57 1.63 -1.74
C LEU A 340 -22.52 1.52 -0.62
N ALA A 341 -22.15 0.30 -0.22
CA ALA A 341 -21.10 0.06 0.77
C ALA A 341 -19.75 0.66 0.34
N ALA A 342 -19.39 0.53 -0.93
CA ALA A 342 -18.19 1.16 -1.51
C ALA A 342 -18.23 2.69 -1.46
N SER A 343 -19.41 3.31 -1.51
CA SER A 343 -19.54 4.77 -1.39
C SER A 343 -19.30 5.26 0.04
N CYS A 344 -19.63 4.44 1.04
CA CYS A 344 -19.34 4.70 2.46
C CYS A 344 -17.83 4.65 2.78
N VAL A 345 -16.99 4.16 1.86
CA VAL A 345 -15.53 4.12 2.00
C VAL A 345 -14.91 5.51 2.16
N ILE A 346 -15.63 6.57 1.77
CA ILE A 346 -15.20 7.96 1.91
C ILE A 346 -14.74 8.31 3.32
N LEU A 347 -15.38 7.79 4.36
CA LEU A 347 -14.98 8.07 5.74
C LEU A 347 -14.02 7.01 6.27
N SER A 348 -14.11 5.75 5.83
CA SER A 348 -13.23 4.69 6.33
C SER A 348 -11.78 4.84 5.86
N MET A 349 -11.56 5.46 4.70
CA MET A 349 -10.20 5.76 4.19
C MET A 349 -9.40 6.72 5.06
N LEU A 350 -10.05 7.37 6.04
CA LEU A 350 -9.41 8.30 6.97
C LEU A 350 -8.79 7.61 8.19
N VAL A 351 -8.99 6.31 8.40
CA VAL A 351 -8.49 5.60 9.59
C VAL A 351 -6.96 5.62 9.65
N THR A 352 -6.29 5.13 8.61
CA THR A 352 -4.82 5.07 8.54
C THR A 352 -4.15 6.44 8.72
N PRO A 353 -4.53 7.51 7.99
CA PRO A 353 -3.89 8.81 8.17
C PRO A 353 -4.17 9.42 9.56
N CYS A 354 -5.37 9.25 10.13
CA CYS A 354 -5.67 9.72 11.49
C CYS A 354 -4.79 9.03 12.54
N ILE A 355 -4.63 7.70 12.47
CA ILE A 355 -3.76 6.96 13.38
C ILE A 355 -2.31 7.46 13.27
N ARG A 356 -1.80 7.56 12.05
CA ARG A 356 -0.41 8.01 11.81
C ARG A 356 -0.18 9.41 12.36
N SER A 357 -1.15 10.31 12.21
CA SER A 357 -1.07 11.69 12.68
C SER A 357 -1.13 11.81 14.21
N ILE A 358 -2.07 11.10 14.86
CA ILE A 358 -2.19 11.09 16.34
C ILE A 358 -0.88 10.62 17.00
N ILE A 359 -0.26 9.61 16.40
CA ILE A 359 0.98 9.03 16.90
C ILE A 359 2.16 9.97 16.60
N SER A 360 2.27 10.53 15.39
CA SER A 360 3.38 11.43 15.04
C SER A 360 3.39 12.71 15.87
N ASN A 361 2.22 13.21 16.27
CA ASN A 361 2.10 14.42 17.10
C ASN A 361 2.53 14.21 18.57
N LYS A 362 2.80 12.96 18.99
CA LYS A 362 3.20 12.62 20.38
C LYS A 362 4.67 12.26 20.54
N VAL A 363 5.45 12.33 19.47
CA VAL A 363 6.87 11.93 19.46
C VAL A 363 7.75 13.04 18.88
N GLY A 364 9.01 13.08 19.31
CA GLY A 364 9.96 14.07 18.81
C GLY A 364 10.41 13.78 17.35
N PRO A 365 11.03 14.76 16.66
CA PRO A 365 11.53 14.58 15.29
C PRO A 365 12.51 13.41 15.13
N LEU A 366 13.31 13.14 16.17
CA LEU A 366 14.30 12.05 16.18
C LEU A 366 13.65 10.66 16.29
N GLU A 367 12.43 10.57 16.81
CA GLU A 367 11.72 9.30 17.04
C GLU A 367 10.69 8.99 15.94
N GLN A 368 10.41 9.96 15.06
CA GLN A 368 9.35 9.88 14.06
C GLN A 368 9.54 8.71 13.09
N GLY A 369 10.77 8.50 12.59
CA GLY A 369 11.07 7.41 11.66
C GLY A 369 10.87 6.02 12.29
N MET A 370 11.30 5.85 13.53
CA MET A 370 11.17 4.62 14.30
C MET A 370 9.69 4.27 14.54
N VAL A 371 8.90 5.26 14.92
CA VAL A 371 7.48 5.09 15.22
C VAL A 371 6.66 4.78 13.95
N GLN A 372 6.95 5.43 12.82
CA GLN A 372 6.34 5.08 11.53
C GLN A 372 6.74 3.67 11.08
N GLY A 373 7.99 3.26 11.37
CA GLY A 373 8.46 1.89 11.19
C GLY A 373 7.64 0.88 12.00
N CYS A 374 7.39 1.15 13.29
CA CYS A 374 6.54 0.32 14.15
C CYS A 374 5.12 0.16 13.59
N ILE A 375 4.48 1.27 13.19
CA ILE A 375 3.11 1.23 12.65
C ILE A 375 3.05 0.46 11.34
N THR A 376 4.03 0.66 10.45
CA THR A 376 4.13 -0.08 9.20
C THR A 376 4.36 -1.58 9.44
N GLY A 377 5.19 -1.94 10.42
CA GLY A 377 5.40 -3.34 10.82
C GLY A 377 4.15 -4.01 11.37
N ILE A 378 3.38 -3.29 12.21
CA ILE A 378 2.09 -3.77 12.73
C ILE A 378 1.10 -4.01 11.60
N SER A 379 0.93 -3.05 10.69
CA SER A 379 0.05 -3.20 9.52
C SER A 379 0.49 -4.35 8.62
N SER A 380 1.79 -4.51 8.39
CA SER A 380 2.32 -5.62 7.58
C SER A 380 2.07 -6.97 8.24
N THR A 381 2.19 -7.05 9.57
CA THR A 381 1.86 -8.26 10.34
C THR A 381 0.37 -8.60 10.24
N ALA A 382 -0.50 -7.59 10.32
CA ALA A 382 -1.93 -7.75 10.09
C ALA A 382 -2.23 -8.28 8.67
N ASN A 383 -1.53 -7.77 7.65
CA ASN A 383 -1.65 -8.24 6.26
C ASN A 383 -1.16 -9.69 6.06
N VAL A 384 -0.23 -10.18 6.88
CA VAL A 384 0.19 -11.59 6.87
C VAL A 384 -0.87 -12.48 7.50
N ILE A 385 -1.37 -12.10 8.68
CA ILE A 385 -2.29 -12.92 9.47
C ILE A 385 -3.71 -12.92 8.87
N SER A 386 -4.15 -11.79 8.35
CA SER A 386 -5.51 -11.59 7.84
C SER A 386 -5.94 -12.65 6.81
N PRO A 387 -5.24 -12.86 5.68
CA PRO A 387 -5.64 -13.86 4.72
C PRO A 387 -5.61 -15.29 5.30
N LEU A 388 -4.72 -15.60 6.24
CA LEU A 388 -4.65 -16.92 6.88
C LEU A 388 -5.90 -17.23 7.73
N ILE A 389 -6.62 -16.20 8.18
CA ILE A 389 -7.89 -16.34 8.91
C ILE A 389 -9.08 -16.27 7.95
N PHE A 390 -9.15 -15.20 7.15
CA PHE A 390 -10.36 -14.88 6.39
C PHE A 390 -10.50 -15.66 5.09
N THR A 391 -9.41 -16.09 4.44
CA THR A 391 -9.57 -16.88 3.20
C THR A 391 -10.04 -18.31 3.47
N PRO A 392 -9.53 -19.06 4.48
CA PRO A 392 -10.12 -20.34 4.85
C PRO A 392 -11.57 -20.21 5.32
N LEU A 393 -11.86 -19.18 6.12
CA LEU A 393 -13.21 -18.93 6.60
C LEU A 393 -14.17 -18.64 5.44
N THR A 394 -13.76 -17.82 4.47
CA THR A 394 -14.56 -17.54 3.27
C THR A 394 -14.73 -18.78 2.41
N ALA A 395 -13.65 -19.55 2.19
CA ALA A 395 -13.69 -20.79 1.42
C ALA A 395 -14.63 -21.83 2.04
N TRP A 396 -14.70 -21.87 3.37
CA TRP A 396 -15.67 -22.69 4.11
C TRP A 396 -17.08 -22.12 3.96
N CYS A 397 -17.31 -20.83 4.25
CA CYS A 397 -18.62 -20.16 4.16
C CYS A 397 -19.26 -20.19 2.76
N LEU A 398 -18.44 -20.30 1.71
CA LEU A 398 -18.89 -20.39 0.31
C LEU A 398 -18.90 -21.84 -0.20
N SER A 399 -18.59 -22.83 0.63
CA SER A 399 -18.68 -24.23 0.24
C SER A 399 -20.11 -24.77 0.35
N GLU A 400 -20.45 -25.74 -0.49
CA GLU A 400 -21.75 -26.45 -0.49
C GLU A 400 -22.06 -27.15 0.85
N ALA A 401 -21.06 -27.33 1.72
CA ALA A 401 -21.16 -28.09 2.97
C ALA A 401 -21.59 -27.27 4.20
N THR A 402 -22.04 -26.02 4.03
CA THR A 402 -22.30 -25.12 5.16
C THR A 402 -23.71 -25.26 5.74
N PRO A 403 -23.84 -25.41 7.07
CA PRO A 403 -25.15 -25.53 7.74
C PRO A 403 -25.89 -24.18 7.92
N PHE A 404 -25.27 -23.03 7.60
CA PHE A 404 -25.86 -21.70 7.78
C PHE A 404 -25.81 -20.87 6.48
N TYR A 405 -26.93 -20.22 6.12
CA TYR A 405 -27.12 -19.45 4.88
C TYR A 405 -26.42 -18.06 4.86
N LEU A 406 -25.37 -17.84 5.65
CA LEU A 406 -24.69 -16.54 5.71
C LEU A 406 -23.36 -16.56 4.95
N LYS A 407 -23.42 -16.53 3.61
CA LYS A 407 -22.24 -16.47 2.72
C LYS A 407 -21.26 -15.33 3.06
N GLY A 408 -21.74 -14.24 3.66
CA GLY A 408 -20.95 -13.07 4.05
C GLY A 408 -20.34 -13.13 5.45
N PHE A 409 -20.44 -14.25 6.16
CA PHE A 409 -20.00 -14.37 7.56
C PHE A 409 -18.53 -13.99 7.77
N SER A 410 -17.63 -14.39 6.86
CA SER A 410 -16.22 -13.98 6.92
C SER A 410 -16.03 -12.44 6.90
N LEU A 411 -16.82 -11.73 6.09
CA LEU A 411 -16.82 -10.26 6.04
C LEU A 411 -17.38 -9.66 7.34
N ALA A 412 -18.36 -10.33 7.97
CA ALA A 412 -18.85 -9.92 9.29
C ALA A 412 -17.76 -10.08 10.36
N CYS A 413 -16.99 -11.18 10.35
CA CYS A 413 -15.83 -11.37 11.23
C CYS A 413 -14.76 -10.27 11.05
N ALA A 414 -14.52 -9.82 9.81
CA ALA A 414 -13.66 -8.67 9.53
C ALA A 414 -14.25 -7.36 10.10
N GLY A 415 -15.57 -7.20 10.01
CA GLY A 415 -16.31 -6.12 10.67
C GLY A 415 -16.16 -6.13 12.19
N PHE A 416 -16.23 -7.30 12.83
CA PHE A 416 -16.01 -7.46 14.27
C PHE A 416 -14.59 -7.08 14.70
N ALA A 417 -13.56 -7.44 13.93
CA ALA A 417 -12.19 -6.98 14.21
C ALA A 417 -12.11 -5.44 14.21
N THR A 418 -12.75 -4.80 13.24
CA THR A 418 -12.85 -3.33 13.16
C THR A 418 -13.69 -2.73 14.30
N LEU A 419 -14.74 -3.41 14.76
CA LEU A 419 -15.56 -2.99 15.89
C LEU A 419 -14.76 -2.97 17.20
N VAL A 420 -13.87 -3.95 17.41
CA VAL A 420 -12.95 -3.95 18.57
C VAL A 420 -11.95 -2.79 18.46
N ALA A 421 -11.46 -2.48 17.25
CA ALA A 421 -10.64 -1.30 17.02
C ALA A 421 -11.40 0.01 17.37
N LEU A 422 -12.67 0.12 16.99
CA LEU A 422 -13.54 1.24 17.35
C LEU A 422 -13.71 1.39 18.87
N ALA A 423 -14.03 0.29 19.57
CA ALA A 423 -14.16 0.28 21.03
C ALA A 423 -12.86 0.73 21.74
N THR A 424 -11.71 0.28 21.21
CA THR A 424 -10.39 0.68 21.69
C THR A 424 -10.13 2.17 21.45
N SER A 425 -10.53 2.71 20.30
CA SER A 425 -10.39 4.14 19.96
C SER A 425 -11.25 5.03 20.86
N ILE A 426 -12.48 4.61 21.18
CA ILE A 426 -13.36 5.35 22.11
C ILE A 426 -12.71 5.38 23.51
N SER A 427 -12.23 4.22 23.98
CA SER A 427 -11.54 4.12 25.27
C SER A 427 -10.26 4.96 25.34
N MET A 428 -9.52 5.04 24.23
CA MET A 428 -8.34 5.91 24.08
C MET A 428 -8.68 7.38 24.33
N ARG A 429 -9.73 7.89 23.66
CA ARG A 429 -10.17 9.28 23.83
C ARG A 429 -10.66 9.58 25.24
N SER A 430 -11.47 8.71 25.85
CA SER A 430 -12.00 8.93 27.20
C SER A 430 -10.88 9.06 28.24
N ALA A 431 -9.82 8.26 28.13
CA ALA A 431 -8.67 8.34 29.04
C ALA A 431 -7.86 9.63 28.89
N GLU A 432 -7.82 10.21 27.68
CA GLU A 432 -7.11 11.47 27.44
C GLU A 432 -7.89 12.68 27.95
N VAL A 433 -9.22 12.68 27.78
CA VAL A 433 -10.10 13.69 28.39
C VAL A 433 -9.97 13.66 29.92
N GLN A 434 -10.04 12.49 30.54
CA GLN A 434 -9.87 12.35 31.99
C GLN A 434 -8.49 12.79 32.50
N ARG A 435 -7.44 12.71 31.67
CA ARG A 435 -6.10 13.23 32.02
C ARG A 435 -6.01 14.75 31.86
N ALA A 436 -6.75 15.32 30.90
CA ALA A 436 -6.81 16.77 30.73
C ALA A 436 -7.58 17.42 31.89
N ASP A 437 -8.68 16.85 32.36
CA ASP A 437 -9.47 17.38 33.48
C ASP A 437 -8.76 17.29 34.84
N ARG A 438 -7.70 16.46 34.95
CA ARG A 438 -6.87 16.32 36.16
C ARG A 438 -5.65 17.25 36.19
N LYS A 439 -5.33 17.92 35.09
CA LYS A 439 -4.23 18.89 34.99
C LYS A 439 -4.80 20.29 35.05
#